data_AF-A0A0J8TT88-F1
#
_entry.id   AF-A0A0J8TT88-F1
#
_cell.length_a   1.000
_cell.length_b   1.000
_cell.length_c   1.000
_cell.angle_alpha   90.00
_cell.angle_beta   90.00
_cell.angle_gamma   90.00
#
_symmetry.space_group_name_H-M   'P 1'
#
loop_
_entity.id
_entity.type
_entity.pdbx_description
1 polymer ?
#
loop_
_entity_poly.entity_id
_entity_poly.type
_entity_poly.pdbx_seq_one_letter_code
_entity_poly.pdbx_strand_id
1 'polypeptide(L)'
;MVFGIITAVAACPAIVGTTEAIRSSQRSQRRQEHRSRKMNLIVSCSDPSRKSKDVDGCFVVLRNHKLWIASRPSDGEANEPSDDATRFKASLHQCHHFEGYFFPHPEHKWRKGEGLVSTITADPPLLNWIYIDKDTYEMKYGNKKESEGHMMGPWDCTLVDRRMTFDWWEGFAVAEEKDADGRMLGWALYFDCDDDGLREKVPLDRRVMEVELIRREMRVPPVTEEDDQQKIKT
;
A
#
# COMPACT_ATOMS: atom_id res chain seq x y z
N MET A 1 -37.47 -45.78 -27.71
CA MET A 1 -36.09 -45.60 -27.19
C MET A 1 -35.53 -44.26 -27.70
N VAL A 2 -35.99 -43.12 -27.16
CA VAL A 2 -35.52 -41.77 -27.54
C VAL A 2 -35.53 -40.79 -26.34
N PHE A 3 -36.36 -41.05 -25.32
CA PHE A 3 -36.47 -40.20 -24.13
C PHE A 3 -35.26 -40.19 -23.18
N GLY A 4 -34.35 -41.18 -23.25
CA GLY A 4 -33.19 -41.25 -22.35
C GLY A 4 -31.97 -40.43 -22.77
N ILE A 5 -31.87 -40.04 -24.04
CA ILE A 5 -30.69 -39.31 -24.57
C ILE A 5 -30.87 -37.79 -24.42
N ILE A 6 -32.11 -37.28 -24.46
CA ILE A 6 -32.41 -35.84 -24.34
C ILE A 6 -32.17 -35.33 -22.91
N THR A 7 -32.39 -36.15 -21.88
CA THR A 7 -32.15 -35.78 -20.47
C THR A 7 -30.67 -35.69 -20.10
N ALA A 8 -29.78 -36.43 -20.77
CA ALA A 8 -28.34 -36.36 -20.51
C ALA A 8 -27.69 -35.06 -21.02
N VAL A 9 -28.23 -34.46 -22.09
CA VAL A 9 -27.71 -33.20 -22.68
C VAL A 9 -28.10 -31.98 -21.84
N ALA A 10 -29.21 -32.02 -21.11
CA ALA A 10 -29.67 -30.93 -20.24
C ALA A 10 -28.91 -30.83 -18.89
N ALA A 11 -28.27 -31.91 -18.45
CA ALA A 11 -27.59 -31.96 -17.14
C ALA A 11 -26.17 -31.35 -17.18
N CYS A 12 -25.47 -31.41 -18.31
CA CYS A 12 -24.09 -30.94 -18.42
C CYS A 12 -23.93 -29.40 -18.26
N PRO A 13 -24.80 -28.53 -18.84
CA PRO A 13 -24.71 -27.09 -18.62
C PRO A 13 -25.01 -26.65 -17.18
N ALA A 14 -25.90 -27.36 -16.47
CA ALA A 14 -26.27 -27.03 -15.09
C ALA A 14 -25.14 -27.30 -14.08
N ILE A 15 -24.34 -28.34 -14.31
CA ILE A 15 -23.17 -28.67 -13.48
C ILE A 15 -22.01 -27.69 -13.76
N VAL A 16 -21.80 -27.31 -15.02
CA VAL A 16 -20.79 -26.30 -15.38
C VAL A 16 -21.13 -24.94 -14.76
N GLY A 17 -22.39 -24.50 -14.85
CA GLY A 17 -22.84 -23.22 -14.28
C GLY A 17 -22.67 -23.12 -12.76
N THR A 18 -22.87 -24.21 -12.01
CA THR A 18 -22.68 -24.21 -10.55
C THR A 18 -21.21 -24.18 -10.14
N THR A 19 -20.33 -24.90 -10.86
CA THR A 19 -18.88 -24.88 -10.55
C THR A 19 -18.22 -23.54 -10.87
N GLU A 20 -18.63 -22.87 -11.95
CA GLU A 20 -18.15 -21.52 -12.27
C GLU A 20 -18.69 -20.48 -11.29
N ALA A 21 -19.95 -20.60 -10.85
CA ALA A 21 -20.50 -19.75 -9.80
C ALA A 21 -19.77 -19.92 -8.46
N ILE A 22 -19.42 -21.15 -8.07
CA ILE A 22 -18.62 -21.42 -6.86
C ILE A 22 -17.20 -20.86 -7.02
N ARG A 23 -16.54 -21.06 -8.17
CA ARG A 23 -15.21 -20.49 -8.43
C ARG A 23 -15.24 -18.96 -8.41
N SER A 24 -16.28 -18.35 -8.98
CA SER A 24 -16.52 -16.91 -8.95
C SER A 24 -16.73 -16.41 -7.51
N SER A 25 -17.57 -17.11 -6.73
CA SER A 25 -17.82 -16.83 -5.32
C SER A 25 -16.55 -16.95 -4.48
N GLN A 26 -15.81 -18.05 -4.60
CA GLN A 26 -14.54 -18.25 -3.90
C GLN A 26 -13.48 -17.22 -4.31
N ARG A 27 -13.44 -16.80 -5.58
CA ARG A 27 -12.53 -15.75 -6.05
C ARG A 27 -12.90 -14.39 -5.46
N SER A 28 -14.19 -14.08 -5.37
CA SER A 28 -14.70 -12.87 -4.72
C SER A 28 -14.35 -12.85 -3.23
N GLN A 29 -14.60 -13.96 -2.54
CA GLN A 29 -14.31 -14.10 -1.11
C GLN A 29 -12.81 -14.01 -0.81
N ARG A 30 -11.96 -14.72 -1.58
CA ARG A 30 -10.50 -14.57 -1.47
C ARG A 30 -10.03 -13.15 -1.75
N ARG A 31 -10.66 -12.44 -2.69
CA ARG A 31 -10.35 -11.03 -2.97
C ARG A 31 -10.72 -10.16 -1.78
N GLN A 32 -11.90 -10.32 -1.20
CA GLN A 32 -12.32 -9.58 -0.02
C GLN A 32 -11.40 -9.86 1.17
N GLU A 33 -11.07 -11.12 1.43
CA GLU A 33 -10.12 -11.52 2.49
C GLU A 33 -8.72 -10.92 2.26
N HIS A 34 -8.21 -10.95 1.03
CA HIS A 34 -6.93 -10.33 0.72
C HIS A 34 -7.00 -8.81 0.89
N ARG A 35 -8.11 -8.17 0.52
CA ARG A 35 -8.25 -6.72 0.62
C ARG A 35 -8.42 -6.20 2.05
N SER A 36 -8.99 -7.02 2.95
CA SER A 36 -9.12 -6.71 4.37
C SER A 36 -7.87 -7.02 5.20
N ARG A 37 -6.85 -7.67 4.63
CA ARG A 37 -5.58 -7.93 5.34
C ARG A 37 -4.74 -6.67 5.45
N LYS A 38 -4.26 -6.42 6.68
CA LYS A 38 -3.28 -5.39 6.98
C LYS A 38 -1.99 -5.65 6.21
N MET A 39 -1.44 -4.60 5.61
CA MET A 39 -0.27 -4.67 4.75
C MET A 39 0.68 -3.51 5.02
N ASN A 40 1.96 -3.79 4.83
CA ASN A 40 3.01 -2.78 4.73
C ASN A 40 3.33 -2.53 3.25
N LEU A 41 3.98 -1.40 2.98
CA LEU A 41 4.54 -1.09 1.68
C LEU A 41 6.06 -1.09 1.75
N ILE A 42 6.68 -1.76 0.78
CA ILE A 42 8.13 -1.83 0.60
C ILE A 42 8.47 -1.17 -0.73
N VAL A 43 9.47 -0.31 -0.73
CA VAL A 43 9.96 0.35 -1.94
C VAL A 43 10.88 -0.59 -2.70
N SER A 44 10.68 -0.70 -4.00
CA SER A 44 11.60 -1.31 -4.96
C SER A 44 12.10 -0.21 -5.90
N CYS A 45 13.41 0.02 -5.93
CA CYS A 45 14.01 1.05 -6.78
C CYS A 45 15.10 0.43 -7.66
N SER A 46 14.89 0.46 -8.97
CA SER A 46 15.81 -0.09 -9.97
C SER A 46 16.80 0.94 -10.52
N ASP A 47 16.78 2.18 -10.01
CA ASP A 47 17.69 3.24 -10.43
C ASP A 47 19.16 2.85 -10.16
N PRO A 48 20.07 3.01 -11.15
CA PRO A 48 21.45 2.56 -11.02
C PRO A 48 22.32 3.45 -10.10
N SER A 49 21.80 4.58 -9.63
CA SER A 49 22.55 5.51 -8.77
C SER A 49 22.83 4.91 -7.40
N ARG A 50 23.89 5.39 -6.73
CA ARG A 50 24.20 4.95 -5.36
C ARG A 50 23.08 5.28 -4.36
N LYS A 51 22.28 6.31 -4.64
CA LYS A 51 21.19 6.78 -3.79
C LYS A 51 19.98 5.84 -3.81
N SER A 52 19.80 5.02 -4.84
CA SER A 52 18.72 4.03 -4.85
C SER A 52 18.85 3.02 -3.70
N LYS A 53 20.07 2.70 -3.27
CA LYS A 53 20.33 1.81 -2.13
C LYS A 53 19.80 2.34 -0.79
N ASP A 54 19.61 3.65 -0.67
CA ASP A 54 19.08 4.29 0.53
C ASP A 54 17.58 4.03 0.69
N VAL A 55 16.87 3.82 -0.43
CA VAL A 55 15.41 3.64 -0.49
C VAL A 55 14.99 2.20 -0.83
N ASP A 56 15.79 1.48 -1.62
CA ASP A 56 15.45 0.14 -2.07
C ASP A 56 15.36 -0.86 -0.91
N GLY A 57 14.27 -1.63 -0.92
CA GLY A 57 13.92 -2.59 0.14
C GLY A 57 13.54 -1.95 1.48
N CYS A 58 13.32 -0.62 1.53
CA CYS A 58 12.92 0.07 2.76
C CYS A 58 11.39 0.19 2.88
N PHE A 59 10.91 0.31 4.12
CA PHE A 59 9.49 0.45 4.42
C PHE A 59 8.99 1.88 4.24
N VAL A 60 7.72 2.01 3.89
CA VAL A 60 7.01 3.30 3.92
C VAL A 60 6.53 3.59 5.34
N VAL A 61 6.71 4.83 5.78
CA VAL A 61 6.33 5.33 7.11
C VAL A 61 5.54 6.63 6.99
N LEU A 62 4.73 6.93 7.99
CA LEU A 62 3.89 8.11 8.09
C LEU A 62 4.54 9.12 9.06
N ARG A 63 4.76 10.34 8.59
CA ARG A 63 5.31 11.44 9.38
C ARG A 63 4.81 12.78 8.85
N ASN A 64 4.32 13.64 9.76
CA ASN A 64 3.89 15.01 9.44
C ASN A 64 2.90 15.09 8.26
N HIS A 65 1.84 14.27 8.27
CA HIS A 65 0.82 14.20 7.21
C HIS A 65 1.30 13.75 5.82
N LYS A 66 2.56 13.31 5.69
CA LYS A 66 3.15 12.81 4.45
C LYS A 66 3.68 11.38 4.61
N LEU A 67 3.78 10.67 3.49
CA LEU A 67 4.41 9.35 3.42
C LEU A 67 5.90 9.52 3.10
N TRP A 68 6.72 8.82 3.87
CA TRP A 68 8.18 8.87 3.81
C TRP A 68 8.76 7.48 3.67
N ILE A 69 10.02 7.39 3.25
CA ILE A 69 10.77 6.14 3.28
C ILE A 69 11.57 6.08 4.58
N ALA A 70 11.54 4.95 5.27
CA ALA A 70 12.41 4.63 6.39
C ALA A 70 13.86 4.42 5.91
N SER A 71 14.45 5.49 5.36
CA SER A 71 15.78 5.51 4.77
C SER A 71 16.84 5.15 5.79
N ARG A 72 17.89 4.48 5.33
CA ARG A 72 19.06 4.18 6.16
C ARG A 72 19.77 5.49 6.53
N PRO A 73 20.21 5.67 7.79
CA PRO A 73 21.12 6.76 8.11
C PRO A 73 22.40 6.61 7.27
N SER A 74 22.90 7.72 6.75
CA SER A 74 24.10 7.75 5.89
C SER A 74 25.41 7.58 6.67
N ASP A 75 25.35 7.64 8.01
CA ASP A 75 26.49 7.49 8.90
C ASP A 75 26.83 6.01 9.16
N GLY A 76 27.49 5.38 8.18
CA GLY A 76 28.62 4.46 8.37
C GLY A 76 28.51 3.18 9.22
N GLU A 77 27.44 2.89 9.96
CA GLU A 77 27.36 1.65 10.74
C GLU A 77 26.94 0.47 9.86
N ALA A 78 27.97 -0.18 9.34
CA ALA A 78 27.97 -1.36 8.49
C ALA A 78 27.46 -2.63 9.20
N ASN A 79 26.19 -2.64 9.58
CA ASN A 79 25.45 -3.89 9.78
C ASN A 79 24.11 -3.74 9.06
N GLU A 80 24.09 -4.04 7.76
CA GLU A 80 22.82 -4.20 7.06
C GLU A 80 22.00 -5.26 7.80
N PRO A 81 20.78 -4.95 8.26
CA PRO A 81 19.94 -5.97 8.85
C PRO A 81 19.66 -7.03 7.78
N SER A 82 20.00 -8.29 8.10
CA SER A 82 19.95 -9.40 7.14
C SER A 82 18.53 -9.77 6.74
N ASP A 83 17.52 -9.35 7.52
CA ASP A 83 16.11 -9.62 7.25
C ASP A 83 15.25 -8.36 7.34
N ASP A 84 14.10 -8.40 6.65
CA ASP A 84 13.16 -7.29 6.62
C ASP A 84 12.51 -7.03 7.98
N ALA A 85 12.43 -8.05 8.84
CA ALA A 85 11.84 -7.92 10.18
C ALA A 85 12.70 -7.01 11.08
N THR A 86 14.02 -7.12 10.97
CA THR A 86 14.96 -6.27 11.71
C THR A 86 14.94 -4.85 11.14
N ARG A 87 14.84 -4.69 9.81
CA ARG A 87 14.64 -3.37 9.16
C ARG A 87 13.36 -2.69 9.61
N PHE A 88 12.27 -3.45 9.71
CA PHE A 88 10.98 -2.97 10.20
C PHE A 88 11.10 -2.46 11.64
N LYS A 89 11.70 -3.25 12.53
CA LYS A 89 11.87 -2.87 13.94
C LYS A 89 12.73 -1.62 14.14
N ALA A 90 13.84 -1.50 13.42
CA ALA A 90 14.74 -0.36 13.56
C ALA A 90 14.07 0.99 13.24
N SER A 91 13.15 1.00 12.27
CA SER A 91 12.48 2.22 11.82
C SER A 91 11.26 2.63 12.65
N LEU A 92 10.71 1.72 13.47
CA LEU A 92 9.60 2.02 14.38
C LEU A 92 9.95 3.10 15.43
N HIS A 93 11.23 3.25 15.79
CA HIS A 93 11.65 4.23 16.79
C HIS A 93 11.51 5.69 16.34
N GLN A 94 11.32 5.94 15.05
CA GLN A 94 11.38 7.28 14.48
C GLN A 94 10.04 7.74 13.88
N CYS A 95 9.22 6.81 13.39
CA CYS A 95 7.97 7.10 12.68
C CYS A 95 6.95 5.96 12.84
N HIS A 96 5.67 6.24 12.59
CA HIS A 96 4.64 5.21 12.51
C HIS A 96 4.73 4.51 11.15
N HIS A 97 4.74 3.17 11.13
CA HIS A 97 4.81 2.44 9.86
C HIS A 97 3.52 2.53 9.08
N PHE A 98 3.61 2.46 7.75
CA PHE A 98 2.43 2.23 6.95
C PHE A 98 1.87 0.86 7.30
N GLU A 99 0.68 0.84 7.90
CA GLU A 99 -0.05 -0.38 8.22
C GLU A 99 -1.46 -0.26 7.66
N GLY A 100 -1.53 -0.34 6.33
CA GLY A 100 -2.74 -0.07 5.59
C GLY A 100 -3.53 -1.30 5.20
N TYR A 101 -4.70 -1.04 4.64
CA TYR A 101 -5.51 -2.03 3.95
C TYR A 101 -6.44 -1.30 3.00
N PHE A 102 -7.00 -2.04 2.04
CA PHE A 102 -7.94 -1.45 1.11
C PHE A 102 -9.30 -1.29 1.81
N PHE A 103 -9.94 -0.15 1.60
CA PHE A 103 -11.20 0.19 2.26
C PHE A 103 -12.19 0.82 1.27
N PRO A 104 -13.44 0.32 1.19
CA PRO A 104 -14.46 0.93 0.35
C PRO A 104 -14.68 2.40 0.72
N HIS A 105 -14.52 3.30 -0.26
CA HIS A 105 -14.75 4.73 -0.03
C HIS A 105 -16.26 5.00 0.05
N PRO A 106 -16.75 5.77 1.05
CA PRO A 106 -18.19 6.01 1.21
C PRO A 106 -18.80 6.78 0.03
N GLU A 107 -18.03 7.68 -0.58
CA GLU A 107 -18.51 8.59 -1.64
C GLU A 107 -18.03 8.21 -3.04
N HIS A 108 -16.84 7.61 -3.14
CA HIS A 108 -16.24 7.29 -4.43
C HIS A 108 -16.54 5.84 -4.76
N LYS A 109 -17.38 5.63 -5.78
CA LYS A 109 -17.81 4.31 -6.23
C LYS A 109 -17.11 3.94 -7.52
N TRP A 110 -15.87 3.48 -7.40
CA TRP A 110 -15.13 2.97 -8.55
C TRP A 110 -15.66 1.59 -8.97
N ARG A 111 -15.65 1.31 -10.28
CA ARG A 111 -16.04 -0.01 -10.81
C ARG A 111 -15.08 -1.11 -10.35
N LYS A 112 -13.81 -0.77 -10.17
CA LYS A 112 -12.74 -1.63 -9.69
C LYS A 112 -11.81 -0.81 -8.79
N GLY A 113 -11.11 -1.47 -7.87
CA GLY A 113 -10.27 -0.81 -6.88
C GLY A 113 -11.07 -0.23 -5.71
N GLU A 114 -10.37 0.25 -4.69
CA GLU A 114 -10.96 0.81 -3.46
C GLU A 114 -10.14 2.01 -3.01
N GLY A 115 -10.51 2.64 -1.89
CA GLY A 115 -9.64 3.57 -1.21
C GLY A 115 -8.53 2.83 -0.46
N LEU A 116 -7.56 3.58 0.03
CA LEU A 116 -6.48 3.07 0.86
C LEU A 116 -6.47 3.82 2.18
N VAL A 117 -6.40 3.09 3.29
CA VAL A 117 -6.27 3.66 4.63
C VAL A 117 -5.03 3.10 5.30
N SER A 118 -4.48 3.83 6.26
CA SER A 118 -3.44 3.35 7.18
C SER A 118 -3.78 3.74 8.61
N THR A 119 -3.32 2.94 9.56
CA THR A 119 -3.23 3.43 10.94
C THR A 119 -2.20 4.55 11.02
N ILE A 120 -2.41 5.49 11.95
CA ILE A 120 -1.47 6.60 12.26
C ILE A 120 -0.89 6.51 13.67
N THR A 121 -1.54 5.72 14.52
CA THR A 121 -1.18 5.47 15.92
C THR A 121 -1.38 3.98 16.17
N ALA A 122 -0.54 3.36 17.02
CA ALA A 122 -0.68 1.95 17.36
C ALA A 122 -1.87 1.68 18.30
N ASP A 123 -2.05 2.52 19.33
CA ASP A 123 -3.09 2.37 20.34
C ASP A 123 -3.57 3.75 20.88
N PRO A 124 -4.85 4.13 20.70
CA PRO A 124 -5.85 3.46 19.88
C PRO A 124 -5.50 3.57 18.39
N PRO A 125 -5.80 2.54 17.56
CA PRO A 125 -5.55 2.60 16.13
C PRO A 125 -6.51 3.57 15.45
N LEU A 126 -6.01 4.77 15.17
CA LEU A 126 -6.70 5.77 14.36
C LEU A 126 -6.40 5.55 12.88
N LEU A 127 -7.43 5.64 12.03
CA LEU A 127 -7.33 5.40 10.60
C LEU A 127 -7.43 6.72 9.83
N ASN A 128 -6.47 6.94 8.94
CA ASN A 128 -6.52 8.02 7.96
C ASN A 128 -6.52 7.46 6.54
N TRP A 129 -7.14 8.21 5.64
CA TRP A 129 -7.09 7.96 4.20
C TRP A 129 -5.72 8.31 3.65
N ILE A 130 -5.28 7.52 2.69
CA ILE A 130 -4.07 7.76 1.91
C ILE A 130 -4.50 8.34 0.56
N TYR A 131 -3.94 9.49 0.22
CA TYR A 131 -4.33 10.24 -0.96
C TYR A 131 -3.12 10.93 -1.58
N ILE A 132 -3.27 11.32 -2.84
CA ILE A 132 -2.30 12.16 -3.53
C ILE A 132 -2.84 13.57 -3.55
N ASP A 133 -2.04 14.49 -3.03
CA ASP A 133 -2.33 15.91 -3.06
C ASP A 133 -2.35 16.40 -4.51
N LYS A 134 -3.51 16.83 -5.01
CA LYS A 134 -3.71 17.27 -6.40
C LYS A 134 -2.78 18.41 -6.86
N ASP A 135 -2.29 19.23 -5.94
CA ASP A 135 -1.53 20.44 -6.28
C ASP A 135 -0.03 20.14 -6.28
N THR A 136 0.43 19.33 -5.31
CA THR A 136 1.85 19.03 -5.05
C THR A 136 2.30 17.63 -5.46
N TYR A 137 1.36 16.72 -5.74
CA TYR A 137 1.62 15.30 -6.05
C TYR A 137 2.27 14.50 -4.93
N GLU A 138 2.29 15.07 -3.73
CA GLU A 138 2.75 14.41 -2.52
C GLU A 138 1.76 13.32 -2.09
N MET A 139 2.28 12.15 -1.71
CA MET A 139 1.46 11.15 -1.03
C MET A 139 1.29 11.54 0.43
N LYS A 140 0.04 11.79 0.81
CA LYS A 140 -0.35 12.28 2.13
C LYS A 140 -1.33 11.34 2.81
N TYR A 141 -1.50 11.57 4.11
CA TYR A 141 -2.52 10.90 4.90
C TYR A 141 -3.31 11.90 5.74
N GLY A 142 -4.62 11.67 5.85
CA GLY A 142 -5.51 12.59 6.54
C GLY A 142 -6.90 12.03 6.80
N ASN A 143 -7.65 12.73 7.63
CA ASN A 143 -9.07 12.42 7.84
C ASN A 143 -9.89 12.78 6.58
N LYS A 144 -11.19 12.48 6.60
CA LYS A 144 -12.10 12.75 5.48
C LYS A 144 -12.04 14.19 4.97
N LYS A 145 -11.98 15.18 5.87
CA LYS A 145 -12.00 16.59 5.52
C LYS A 145 -10.68 17.03 4.87
N GLU A 146 -9.55 16.50 5.37
CA GLU A 146 -8.23 16.78 4.82
C GLU A 146 -8.01 16.12 3.46
N SER A 147 -8.62 14.96 3.24
CA SER A 147 -8.50 14.22 1.98
C SER A 147 -9.50 14.67 0.91
N GLU A 148 -10.50 15.46 1.28
CA GLU A 148 -11.57 15.91 0.39
C GLU A 148 -11.02 16.79 -0.75
N GLY A 149 -11.40 16.48 -1.98
CA GLY A 149 -10.96 17.23 -3.17
C GLY A 149 -9.56 16.87 -3.67
N HIS A 150 -8.85 15.96 -3.00
CA HIS A 150 -7.61 15.36 -3.48
C HIS A 150 -7.86 14.03 -4.21
N MET A 151 -6.80 13.41 -4.73
CA MET A 151 -6.91 12.19 -5.53
C MET A 151 -6.87 10.97 -4.61
N MET A 152 -8.03 10.34 -4.44
CA MET A 152 -8.26 9.29 -3.44
C MET A 152 -8.11 7.85 -3.95
N GLY A 153 -8.00 7.67 -5.27
CA GLY A 153 -7.95 6.36 -5.90
C GLY A 153 -8.54 6.37 -7.31
N PRO A 154 -8.78 5.18 -7.88
CA PRO A 154 -8.81 3.89 -7.19
C PRO A 154 -7.41 3.34 -6.86
N TRP A 155 -7.27 2.75 -5.68
CA TRP A 155 -6.11 1.95 -5.30
C TRP A 155 -6.36 0.47 -5.59
N ASP A 156 -5.38 -0.19 -6.21
CA ASP A 156 -5.36 -1.65 -6.36
C ASP A 156 -3.91 -2.16 -6.25
N CYS A 157 -3.70 -3.45 -6.50
CA CYS A 157 -2.37 -4.02 -6.67
C CYS A 157 -2.35 -5.07 -7.80
N THR A 158 -1.20 -5.24 -8.44
CA THR A 158 -1.01 -6.28 -9.45
C THR A 158 -1.18 -7.68 -8.86
N LEU A 159 -1.61 -8.62 -9.71
CA LEU A 159 -1.98 -9.97 -9.27
C LEU A 159 -0.77 -10.82 -8.88
N VAL A 160 0.37 -10.61 -9.55
CA VAL A 160 1.57 -11.44 -9.43
C VAL A 160 2.51 -10.86 -8.37
N ASP A 161 3.08 -9.69 -8.65
CA ASP A 161 4.14 -9.09 -7.83
C ASP A 161 3.61 -8.26 -6.66
N ARG A 162 2.27 -8.11 -6.56
CA ARG A 162 1.62 -7.27 -5.54
C ARG A 162 2.10 -5.81 -5.57
N ARG A 163 2.54 -5.31 -6.72
CA ARG A 163 2.86 -3.90 -6.91
C ARG A 163 1.59 -3.06 -6.79
N MET A 164 1.62 -2.03 -5.96
CA MET A 164 0.50 -1.12 -5.77
C MET A 164 0.27 -0.33 -7.05
N THR A 165 -0.99 -0.01 -7.32
CA THR A 165 -1.38 0.87 -8.41
C THR A 165 -2.30 1.96 -7.89
N PHE A 166 -2.13 3.16 -8.45
CA PHE A 166 -3.06 4.26 -8.30
C PHE A 166 -3.64 4.59 -9.67
N ASP A 167 -4.96 4.60 -9.77
CA ASP A 167 -5.69 4.71 -11.04
C ASP A 167 -5.12 3.80 -12.14
N TRP A 168 -4.85 2.54 -11.77
CA TRP A 168 -4.34 1.49 -12.65
C TRP A 168 -2.91 1.68 -13.16
N TRP A 169 -2.17 2.63 -12.58
CA TRP A 169 -0.80 2.94 -12.97
C TRP A 169 0.17 2.89 -11.77
N GLU A 170 1.45 2.66 -12.08
CA GLU A 170 2.55 2.51 -11.12
C GLU A 170 3.50 3.72 -11.15
N GLY A 171 2.96 4.94 -11.31
CA GLY A 171 3.72 6.20 -11.40
C GLY A 171 4.28 6.72 -10.08
N PHE A 172 4.80 5.85 -9.20
CA PHE A 172 5.32 6.28 -7.90
C PHE A 172 6.76 6.79 -8.03
N ALA A 173 7.08 7.83 -7.27
CA ALA A 173 8.41 8.40 -7.21
C ALA A 173 8.78 8.77 -5.78
N VAL A 174 10.07 8.77 -5.49
CA VAL A 174 10.62 9.34 -4.25
C VAL A 174 11.42 10.58 -4.56
N ALA A 175 11.23 11.63 -3.78
CA ALA A 175 11.98 12.87 -3.90
C ALA A 175 12.72 13.19 -2.60
N GLU A 176 13.92 13.73 -2.74
CA GLU A 176 14.71 14.22 -1.62
C GLU A 176 14.06 15.48 -1.03
N GLU A 177 13.78 15.45 0.28
CA GLU A 177 13.32 16.61 1.02
C GLU A 177 14.45 17.19 1.85
N LYS A 178 14.51 18.52 1.90
CA LYS A 178 15.48 19.28 2.68
C LYS A 178 14.78 20.27 3.59
N ASP A 179 15.40 20.58 4.73
CA ASP A 179 14.93 21.64 5.62
C ASP A 179 15.29 23.04 5.07
N ALA A 180 14.89 24.08 5.82
CA ALA A 180 15.17 25.47 5.45
C ALA A 180 16.68 25.80 5.38
N ASP A 181 17.51 25.04 6.10
CA ASP A 181 18.97 25.17 6.11
C ASP A 181 19.65 24.31 5.03
N GLY A 182 18.87 23.63 4.18
CA GLY A 182 19.34 22.77 3.09
C GLY A 182 19.83 21.40 3.54
N ARG A 183 19.57 20.98 4.78
CA ARG A 183 19.94 19.65 5.28
C ARG A 183 18.89 18.62 4.86
N MET A 184 19.35 17.43 4.52
CA MET A 184 18.48 16.33 4.09
C MET A 184 17.57 15.86 5.23
N LEU A 185 16.26 15.91 5.02
CA LEU A 185 15.24 15.38 5.94
C LEU A 185 14.88 13.92 5.67
N GLY A 186 15.10 13.47 4.44
CA GLY A 186 14.84 12.10 3.98
C GLY A 186 14.20 12.06 2.60
N TRP A 187 13.64 10.89 2.28
CA TRP A 187 12.95 10.64 1.03
C TRP A 187 11.45 10.63 1.26
N ALA A 188 10.73 11.51 0.57
CA ALA A 188 9.29 11.57 0.64
C ALA A 188 8.67 10.97 -0.62
N LEU A 189 7.48 10.39 -0.47
CA LEU A 189 6.80 9.65 -1.52
C LEU A 189 5.84 10.56 -2.29
N TYR A 190 5.86 10.42 -3.61
CA TYR A 190 5.09 11.18 -4.57
C TYR A 190 4.45 10.22 -5.60
N PHE A 191 3.49 10.76 -6.34
CA PHE A 191 2.94 10.10 -7.51
C PHE A 191 3.01 11.05 -8.70
N ASP A 192 3.76 10.69 -9.73
CA ASP A 192 3.94 11.51 -10.92
C ASP A 192 2.70 11.41 -11.80
N CYS A 193 1.71 12.30 -11.60
CA CYS A 193 0.48 12.26 -12.39
C CYS A 193 0.69 12.64 -13.87
N ASP A 194 1.73 13.42 -14.18
CA ASP A 194 1.95 14.01 -15.50
C ASP A 194 3.00 13.23 -16.32
N ASP A 195 3.60 12.18 -15.75
CA ASP A 195 4.65 11.35 -16.37
C ASP A 195 5.86 12.18 -16.84
N ASP A 196 6.22 13.22 -16.07
CA ASP A 196 7.26 14.18 -16.42
C ASP A 196 8.50 14.11 -15.51
N GLY A 197 8.49 13.23 -14.51
CA GLY A 197 9.51 13.12 -13.47
C GLY A 197 9.34 14.15 -12.36
N LEU A 198 8.11 14.62 -12.11
CA LEU A 198 7.75 15.67 -11.14
C LEU A 198 8.41 17.02 -11.41
N ARG A 199 8.72 17.36 -12.66
CA ARG A 199 9.55 18.54 -13.00
C ARG A 199 8.97 19.87 -12.51
N GLU A 200 7.66 20.00 -12.55
CA GLU A 200 6.97 21.20 -12.08
C GLU A 200 6.66 21.18 -10.57
N LYS A 201 6.73 20.00 -9.94
CA LYS A 201 6.32 19.80 -8.54
C LYS A 201 7.49 19.77 -7.58
N VAL A 202 8.64 19.27 -8.03
CA VAL A 202 9.85 19.11 -7.23
C VAL A 202 10.95 20.02 -7.80
N PRO A 203 11.55 20.89 -6.96
CA PRO A 203 12.69 21.70 -7.35
C PRO A 203 13.84 20.88 -7.97
N LEU A 204 14.47 21.42 -9.02
CA LEU A 204 15.55 20.76 -9.78
C LEU A 204 16.81 20.43 -8.95
N ASP A 205 16.99 21.04 -7.77
CA ASP A 205 18.11 20.76 -6.87
C ASP A 205 17.89 19.51 -6.00
N ARG A 206 16.71 18.90 -6.08
CA ARG A 206 16.32 17.69 -5.37
C ARG A 206 16.37 16.50 -6.30
N ARG A 207 16.86 15.38 -5.79
CA ARG A 207 16.86 14.12 -6.53
C ARG A 207 15.47 13.51 -6.52
N VAL A 208 15.01 13.08 -7.69
CA VAL A 208 13.80 12.27 -7.88
C VAL A 208 14.20 10.92 -8.46
N MET A 209 13.61 9.83 -7.98
CA MET A 209 13.78 8.48 -8.51
C MET A 209 12.42 7.81 -8.62
N GLU A 210 12.13 7.19 -9.75
CA GLU A 210 10.97 6.32 -9.92
C GLU A 210 11.12 5.07 -9.06
N VAL A 211 10.01 4.64 -8.47
CA VAL A 211 9.96 3.48 -7.59
C VAL A 211 8.70 2.66 -7.80
N GLU A 212 8.77 1.39 -7.46
CA GLU A 212 7.60 0.54 -7.33
C GLU A 212 7.28 0.35 -5.85
N LEU A 213 6.00 0.29 -5.50
CA LEU A 213 5.55 0.00 -4.15
C LEU A 213 5.04 -1.43 -4.06
N ILE A 214 5.77 -2.30 -3.38
CA ILE A 214 5.42 -3.70 -3.20
C ILE A 214 4.57 -3.85 -1.93
N ARG A 215 3.34 -4.33 -2.09
CA ARG A 215 2.48 -4.70 -0.97
C ARG A 215 3.01 -5.98 -0.32
N ARG A 216 3.20 -5.91 1.00
CA ARG A 216 3.49 -7.08 1.85
C ARG A 216 2.45 -7.24 2.94
N GLU A 217 1.77 -8.38 2.95
CA GLU A 217 0.82 -8.70 4.02
C GLU A 217 1.54 -8.85 5.36
N MET A 218 0.99 -8.22 6.40
CA MET A 218 1.46 -8.43 7.77
C MET A 218 0.95 -9.79 8.25
N ARG A 219 1.85 -10.61 8.80
CA ARG A 219 1.44 -11.86 9.46
C ARG A 219 0.69 -11.48 10.73
N VAL A 220 -0.58 -11.86 10.83
CA VAL A 220 -1.32 -11.79 12.09
C VAL A 220 -0.64 -12.75 13.06
N PRO A 221 -0.10 -12.29 14.19
CA PRO A 221 0.40 -13.20 15.22
C PRO A 221 -0.75 -14.14 15.64
N PRO A 222 -0.49 -15.43 15.88
CA PRO A 222 -1.51 -16.29 16.48
C PRO A 222 -1.97 -15.64 17.79
N VAL A 223 -3.28 -15.52 17.96
CA VAL A 223 -3.88 -15.00 19.21
C VAL A 223 -3.37 -15.87 20.35
N THR A 224 -2.56 -15.31 21.23
CA THR A 224 -2.19 -15.97 22.49
C THR A 224 -3.41 -15.95 23.39
N GLU A 225 -3.71 -17.07 24.05
CA GLU A 225 -4.92 -17.31 24.86
C GLU A 225 -5.17 -16.27 25.98
N GLU A 226 -4.18 -15.41 26.27
CA GLU A 226 -4.29 -14.30 27.22
C GLU A 226 -5.24 -13.18 26.72
N ASP A 227 -5.36 -12.96 25.41
CA ASP A 227 -6.23 -11.91 24.83
C ASP A 227 -7.72 -12.30 24.86
N ASP A 228 -8.03 -13.59 24.85
CA ASP A 228 -9.41 -14.09 24.94
C ASP A 228 -9.95 -13.94 26.37
N GLN A 229 -9.10 -14.04 27.39
CA GLN A 229 -9.53 -13.89 28.79
C GLN A 229 -9.88 -12.44 29.15
N GLN A 230 -9.33 -11.44 28.45
CA GLN A 230 -9.65 -10.03 28.66
C GLN A 230 -10.95 -9.61 27.95
N LYS A 231 -11.24 -10.19 26.76
CA LYS A 231 -12.49 -9.90 26.04
C LYS A 231 -13.74 -10.50 26.68
N ILE A 232 -13.60 -11.55 27.50
CA ILE A 232 -14.74 -12.19 28.20
C ILE A 232 -15.09 -11.47 29.52
N LYS A 233 -14.22 -10.58 30.01
CA LYS A 233 -14.40 -9.88 31.30
C LYS A 233 -14.85 -8.42 31.20
N THR A 234 -15.19 -7.94 30.01
CA THR A 234 -15.79 -6.60 29.80
C THR A 234 -17.21 -6.75 29.30
#